data_AF-I9KGM4-F1
#
_entry.id   AF-I9KGM4-F1
#
_cell.length_a   1.000
_cell.length_b   1.000
_cell.length_c   1.000
_cell.angle_alpha   90.00
_cell.angle_beta   90.00
_cell.angle_gamma   90.00
#
_symmetry.space_group_name_H-M   'P 1'
#
loop_
_entity.id
_entity.type
_entity.pdbx_description
1 polymer ?
#
loop_
_entity_poly.entity_id
_entity_poly.type
_entity_poly.pdbx_seq_one_letter_code
_entity_poly.pdbx_strand_id
1 'polypeptide(L)'
;MPGFWDATIKAVYAADSGTSNTIDVIKSGKAFDVVADIEVGGGIISFGGAKYRLNVVIRNQSKLTVVFAGSQSDPLPAEEGGETSPTVNKQLRLQVPATWAAEDGDVLDVLASFKVSSGNFVNTTTTTGSQFLSAT
;
A
#
# COMPACT_ATOMS: atom_id res chain seq x y z
N MET A 1 15.99 10.07 -0.67
CA MET A 1 14.82 10.67 -1.33
C MET A 1 14.66 9.99 -2.68
N PRO A 2 13.44 9.59 -3.08
CA PRO A 2 13.15 9.16 -4.44
C PRO A 2 13.55 10.27 -5.42
N GLY A 3 14.23 9.89 -6.50
CA GLY A 3 14.56 10.80 -7.59
C GLY A 3 13.35 11.13 -8.48
N PHE A 4 13.57 12.03 -9.45
CA PHE A 4 12.54 12.46 -10.41
C PHE A 4 11.91 11.30 -11.22
N TRP A 5 12.63 10.19 -11.36
CA TRP A 5 12.22 8.98 -12.05
C TRP A 5 11.96 7.80 -11.10
N ASP A 6 11.78 8.03 -9.80
CA ASP A 6 11.56 6.95 -8.84
C ASP A 6 10.14 6.95 -8.31
N ALA A 7 9.70 5.78 -7.84
CA ALA A 7 8.50 5.67 -7.03
C ALA A 7 8.79 4.80 -5.80
N THR A 8 8.34 5.26 -4.64
CA THR A 8 8.55 4.55 -3.38
C THR A 8 7.28 4.47 -2.55
N ILE A 9 7.19 3.43 -1.71
CA ILE A 9 6.30 3.42 -0.55
C ILE A 9 7.08 4.05 0.60
N LYS A 10 6.56 5.14 1.17
CA LYS A 10 7.12 5.80 2.35
C LYS A 10 6.74 5.09 3.63
N ALA A 11 5.49 4.67 3.72
CA ALA A 11 4.96 3.94 4.87
C ALA A 11 3.82 3.02 4.43
N VAL A 12 3.63 1.93 5.17
CA VAL A 12 2.44 1.09 5.06
C VAL A 12 2.01 0.66 6.45
N TYR A 13 0.71 0.73 6.72
CA TYR A 13 0.15 0.40 8.02
C TYR A 13 -1.29 -0.09 7.91
N ALA A 14 -1.73 -0.86 8.90
CA ALA A 14 -3.13 -1.20 9.09
C ALA A 14 -3.84 -0.05 9.82
N ALA A 15 -5.04 0.31 9.37
CA ALA A 15 -5.83 1.41 9.92
C ALA A 15 -7.30 1.02 10.11
N ASP A 16 -7.97 1.64 11.07
CA ASP A 16 -9.42 1.46 11.25
C ASP A 16 -10.15 1.89 9.97
N SER A 17 -11.16 1.12 9.57
CA SER A 17 -11.83 1.29 8.27
C SER A 17 -12.37 2.72 8.11
N GLY A 18 -12.00 3.37 7.00
CA GLY A 18 -12.36 4.76 6.70
C GLY A 18 -11.58 5.83 7.49
N THR A 19 -10.61 5.45 8.32
CA THR A 19 -9.82 6.39 9.15
C THR A 19 -8.33 6.31 8.85
N SER A 20 -7.54 7.26 9.35
CA SER A 20 -6.07 7.20 9.31
C SER A 20 -5.46 6.72 10.63
N ASN A 21 -6.28 6.22 11.56
CA ASN A 21 -5.81 5.76 12.86
C ASN A 21 -5.15 4.39 12.71
N THR A 22 -3.88 4.30 13.04
CA THR A 22 -3.12 3.05 13.05
C THR A 22 -3.72 2.07 14.04
N ILE A 23 -3.76 0.81 13.63
CA ILE A 23 -4.22 -0.30 14.45
C ILE A 23 -3.01 -1.00 15.05
N ASP A 24 -3.00 -1.11 16.38
CA ASP A 24 -2.08 -2.00 17.09
C ASP A 24 -2.72 -3.36 17.41
N VAL A 25 -4.05 -3.39 17.58
CA VAL A 25 -4.84 -4.59 17.89
C VAL A 25 -6.14 -4.57 17.08
N ILE A 26 -6.45 -5.68 16.41
CA ILE A 26 -7.67 -5.81 15.62
C ILE A 26 -8.42 -7.10 15.95
N LYS A 27 -9.74 -6.95 16.10
CA LYS A 27 -10.64 -8.09 16.27
C LYS A 27 -10.68 -8.95 15.00
N SER A 28 -10.47 -10.25 15.15
CA SER A 28 -10.58 -11.23 14.07
C SER A 28 -11.92 -11.10 13.35
N GLY A 29 -11.90 -11.08 12.01
CA GLY A 29 -13.08 -10.86 11.19
C GLY A 29 -13.62 -9.41 11.18
N LYS A 30 -12.95 -8.43 11.81
CA LYS A 30 -13.33 -7.01 11.65
C LYS A 30 -12.75 -6.46 10.35
N ALA A 31 -13.56 -5.77 9.55
CA ALA A 31 -13.04 -5.05 8.38
C ALA A 31 -12.10 -3.91 8.79
N PHE A 32 -11.04 -3.69 8.01
CA PHE A 32 -10.06 -2.63 8.22
C PHE A 32 -9.44 -2.21 6.89
N ASP A 33 -8.65 -1.15 6.89
CA ASP A 33 -7.97 -0.67 5.71
C ASP A 33 -6.46 -0.89 5.84
N VAL A 34 -5.80 -1.23 4.75
CA VAL A 34 -4.36 -1.07 4.62
C VAL A 34 -4.09 0.24 3.88
N VAL A 35 -3.36 1.14 4.53
CA VAL A 35 -2.96 2.42 3.96
C VAL A 35 -1.50 2.33 3.53
N ALA A 36 -1.24 2.67 2.28
CA ALA A 36 0.11 2.82 1.73
C ALA A 36 0.33 4.26 1.30
N ASP A 37 1.28 4.92 1.96
CA ASP A 37 1.75 6.25 1.59
C ASP A 37 2.79 6.12 0.50
N ILE A 38 2.47 6.61 -0.70
CA ILE A 38 3.36 6.55 -1.85
C ILE A 38 3.88 7.93 -2.22
N GLU A 39 5.09 7.94 -2.76
CA GLU A 39 5.66 9.07 -3.49
C GLU A 39 6.09 8.62 -4.87
N VAL A 40 5.66 9.36 -5.88
CA VAL A 40 5.98 9.10 -7.30
C VAL A 40 6.63 10.34 -7.89
N GLY A 41 7.80 10.14 -8.50
CA GLY A 41 8.57 11.17 -9.18
C GLY A 41 7.83 11.75 -10.38
N GLY A 42 7.98 13.07 -10.58
CA GLY A 42 7.33 13.82 -11.65
C GLY A 42 7.58 13.27 -13.05
N GLY A 43 8.78 12.73 -13.32
CA GLY A 43 9.15 12.18 -14.62
C GLY A 43 8.34 10.94 -15.01
N ILE A 44 7.81 10.21 -14.02
CA ILE A 44 6.97 9.04 -14.28
C ILE A 44 5.58 9.48 -14.77
N ILE A 45 5.05 10.56 -14.21
CA ILE A 45 3.68 11.04 -14.47
C ILE A 45 3.60 12.08 -15.58
N SER A 46 4.71 12.74 -15.92
CA SER A 46 4.77 13.88 -16.85
C SER A 46 4.34 13.56 -18.28
N PHE A 47 4.44 12.30 -18.70
CA PHE A 47 4.08 11.86 -20.06
C PHE A 47 2.60 11.46 -20.18
N GLY A 48 1.86 11.45 -19.08
CA GLY A 48 0.50 10.95 -19.02
C GLY A 48 0.42 9.42 -19.16
N GLY A 49 -0.72 8.85 -18.75
CA GLY A 49 -0.96 7.41 -18.87
C GLY A 49 -0.22 6.52 -17.87
N ALA A 50 0.41 7.11 -16.84
CA ALA A 50 0.98 6.35 -15.74
C ALA A 50 -0.11 5.56 -15.01
N LYS A 51 0.16 4.28 -14.73
CA LYS A 51 -0.73 3.39 -13.99
C LYS A 51 0.02 2.81 -12.81
N TYR A 52 -0.67 2.64 -11.70
CA TYR A 52 -0.13 1.91 -10.57
C TYR A 52 -0.85 0.58 -10.34
N ARG A 53 -0.15 -0.32 -9.66
CA ARG A 53 -0.70 -1.49 -9.01
C ARG A 53 -0.11 -1.59 -7.62
N LEU A 54 -0.95 -1.48 -6.61
CA LEU A 54 -0.63 -1.78 -5.23
C LEU A 54 -1.10 -3.20 -4.93
N ASN A 55 -0.20 -4.09 -4.55
CA ASN A 55 -0.52 -5.40 -4.01
C ASN A 55 -0.23 -5.38 -2.51
N VAL A 56 -1.14 -5.95 -1.73
CA VAL A 56 -1.01 -6.04 -0.28
C VAL A 56 -1.23 -7.48 0.11
N VAL A 57 -0.37 -7.97 0.99
CA VAL A 57 -0.47 -9.28 1.62
C VAL A 57 -0.41 -9.08 3.12
N ILE A 58 -1.41 -9.58 3.84
CA ILE A 58 -1.39 -9.66 5.29
C ILE A 58 -0.91 -11.06 5.65
N ARG A 59 0.17 -11.12 6.42
CA ARG A 59 0.77 -12.40 6.83
C ARG A 59 0.61 -12.55 8.33
N ASN A 60 0.41 -13.79 8.74
CA ASN A 60 0.50 -14.20 10.12
C ASN A 60 1.93 -14.69 10.37
N GLN A 61 2.70 -13.91 11.13
CA GLN A 61 4.07 -14.21 11.46
C GLN A 61 4.18 -15.37 12.47
N SER A 62 3.19 -15.53 13.34
CA SER A 62 3.15 -16.65 14.29
C SER A 62 3.00 -18.00 13.60
N LYS A 63 2.29 -18.05 12.47
CA LYS A 63 1.96 -19.30 11.74
C LYS A 63 2.63 -19.43 10.38
N LEU A 64 3.33 -18.39 9.93
CA LEU A 64 3.93 -18.30 8.60
C LEU A 64 2.91 -18.51 7.47
N THR A 65 1.68 -18.03 7.66
CA THR A 65 0.59 -18.15 6.68
C THR A 65 0.18 -16.78 6.12
N VAL A 66 -0.47 -16.80 4.95
CA VAL A 66 -1.12 -15.60 4.40
C VAL A 66 -2.57 -15.59 4.86
N VAL A 67 -2.97 -14.49 5.50
CA VAL A 67 -4.31 -14.28 6.04
C VAL A 67 -5.20 -13.57 5.02
N PHE A 68 -4.61 -12.67 4.24
CA PHE A 68 -5.31 -11.95 3.18
C PHE A 68 -4.33 -11.53 2.10
N ALA A 69 -4.79 -11.49 0.85
CA ALA A 69 -4.09 -10.86 -0.25
C ALA A 69 -5.09 -10.10 -1.10
N GLY A 70 -4.73 -8.88 -1.49
CA GLY A 70 -5.55 -8.05 -2.35
C GLY A 70 -4.71 -7.11 -3.18
N SER A 71 -5.33 -6.53 -4.19
CA SER A 71 -4.66 -5.58 -5.07
C SER A 71 -5.61 -4.48 -5.51
N GLN A 72 -5.06 -3.29 -5.67
CA GLN A 72 -5.70 -2.15 -6.28
C GLN A 72 -4.86 -1.68 -7.46
N SER A 73 -5.52 -1.23 -8.52
CA SER A 73 -4.84 -0.60 -9.64
C SER A 73 -5.69 0.50 -10.23
N ASP A 74 -5.12 1.69 -10.38
CA ASP A 74 -5.77 2.83 -11.00
C ASP A 74 -4.75 3.63 -11.84
N PRO A 75 -5.22 4.48 -12.75
CA PRO A 75 -4.37 5.52 -13.33
C PRO A 75 -3.87 6.46 -12.23
N LEU A 76 -2.62 6.91 -12.37
CA LEU A 76 -2.15 8.10 -11.66
C LEU A 76 -2.64 9.34 -12.42
N PRO A 77 -3.03 10.41 -11.71
CA PRO A 77 -3.36 11.67 -12.37
C PRO A 77 -2.14 12.13 -13.16
N ALA A 78 -2.37 12.57 -14.41
CA ALA A 78 -1.34 13.26 -15.16
C ALA A 78 -1.17 14.65 -14.54
N GLU A 79 0.07 15.03 -14.24
CA GLU A 79 0.39 16.43 -13.95
C GLU A 79 1.02 17.04 -15.19
N GLU A 80 0.27 17.95 -15.83
CA GLU A 80 0.79 18.75 -16.95
C GLU A 80 1.91 19.66 -16.42
N GLY A 81 3.15 19.28 -16.73
CA GLY A 81 4.34 20.03 -16.29
C GLY A 81 5.65 19.60 -16.93
N GLY A 82 5.68 18.53 -17.74
CA GLY A 82 6.91 18.05 -18.37
C GLY A 82 8.01 17.74 -17.34
N GLU A 83 9.26 18.13 -17.62
CA GLU A 83 10.40 17.93 -16.70
C GLU A 83 10.29 18.72 -15.38
N THR A 84 9.25 19.55 -15.23
CA THR A 84 8.98 20.34 -14.01
C THR A 84 7.81 19.80 -13.19
N SER A 85 7.18 18.68 -13.60
CA SER A 85 6.10 18.08 -12.83
C SER A 85 6.57 17.75 -11.41
N PRO A 86 5.86 18.18 -10.35
CA PRO A 86 6.24 17.88 -8.99
C PRO A 86 6.04 16.40 -8.65
N THR A 87 6.65 15.96 -7.56
CA THR A 87 6.42 14.62 -7.00
C THR A 87 4.98 14.50 -6.50
N VAL A 88 4.29 13.43 -6.88
CA VAL A 88 2.95 13.12 -6.36
C VAL A 88 3.07 12.31 -5.08
N ASN A 89 2.48 12.84 -4.01
CA ASN A 89 2.30 12.14 -2.74
C ASN A 89 0.84 11.75 -2.59
N LYS A 90 0.55 10.46 -2.40
CA LYS A 90 -0.84 9.97 -2.29
C LYS A 90 -0.94 8.86 -1.26
N GLN A 91 -2.04 8.85 -0.52
CA GLN A 91 -2.43 7.72 0.31
C GLN A 91 -3.32 6.79 -0.50
N LEU A 92 -2.86 5.55 -0.69
CA LEU A 92 -3.66 4.50 -1.29
C LEU A 92 -4.27 3.63 -0.18
N ARG A 93 -5.54 3.25 -0.36
CA ARG A 93 -6.29 2.50 0.64
C ARG A 93 -6.85 1.24 0.02
N LEU A 94 -6.41 0.09 0.53
CA LEU A 94 -6.99 -1.19 0.19
C LEU A 94 -7.86 -1.66 1.35
N GLN A 95 -9.15 -1.85 1.10
CA GLN A 95 -10.07 -2.39 2.09
C GLN A 95 -9.87 -3.90 2.26
N VAL A 96 -9.75 -4.33 3.50
CA VAL A 96 -9.70 -5.74 3.91
C VAL A 96 -11.09 -6.10 4.43
N PRO A 97 -11.81 -7.03 3.76
CA PRO A 97 -13.17 -7.41 4.15
C PRO A 97 -13.17 -8.20 5.46
N ALA A 98 -14.32 -8.24 6.14
CA ALA A 98 -14.55 -8.98 7.40
C ALA A 98 -14.44 -10.52 7.31
N THR A 99 -13.81 -11.07 6.27
CA THR A 99 -13.71 -12.52 6.00
C THR A 99 -12.34 -13.11 6.36
N TRP A 100 -11.40 -12.30 6.83
CA TRP A 100 -10.10 -12.77 7.29
C TRP A 100 -10.20 -13.35 8.70
N ALA A 101 -9.32 -14.29 9.03
CA ALA A 101 -9.28 -14.92 10.35
C ALA A 101 -7.84 -15.13 10.82
N ALA A 102 -7.61 -14.83 12.09
CA ALA A 102 -6.43 -15.22 12.85
C ALA A 102 -6.86 -15.59 14.29
N GLU A 103 -6.00 -16.30 15.02
CA GLU A 103 -6.26 -16.62 16.43
C GLU A 103 -5.93 -15.44 17.33
N ASP A 104 -6.43 -15.47 18.56
CA ASP A 104 -6.12 -14.50 19.59
C ASP A 104 -4.61 -14.47 19.87
N GLY A 105 -4.01 -13.28 19.86
CA GLY A 105 -2.58 -13.09 20.11
C GLY A 105 -1.67 -13.38 18.91
N ASP A 106 -2.20 -13.74 17.74
CA ASP A 106 -1.39 -13.88 16.53
C ASP A 106 -0.78 -12.53 16.11
N VAL A 107 0.50 -12.54 15.74
CA VAL A 107 1.21 -11.36 15.23
C VAL A 107 1.03 -11.29 13.72
N LEU A 108 0.40 -10.21 13.26
CA LEU A 108 0.16 -9.95 11.86
C LEU A 108 1.07 -8.83 11.35
N ASP A 109 1.44 -8.91 10.08
CA ASP A 109 2.12 -7.80 9.39
C ASP A 109 1.57 -7.58 7.98
N VAL A 110 1.84 -6.39 7.46
CA VAL A 110 1.44 -5.99 6.11
C VAL A 110 2.68 -5.96 5.22
N LEU A 111 2.68 -6.74 4.16
CA LEU A 111 3.63 -6.63 3.06
C LEU A 111 2.95 -5.93 1.88
N ALA A 112 3.43 -4.76 1.50
CA ALA A 112 2.93 -4.03 0.34
C ALA A 112 3.98 -3.98 -0.77
N SER A 113 3.55 -4.23 -2.00
CA SER A 113 4.34 -4.05 -3.21
C SER A 113 3.64 -3.07 -4.14
N PHE A 114 4.32 -1.98 -4.46
CA PHE A 114 3.82 -0.93 -5.33
C PHE A 114 4.60 -0.96 -6.64
N LYS A 115 3.88 -1.15 -7.73
CA LYS A 115 4.41 -1.09 -9.09
C LYS A 115 3.78 0.11 -9.79
N VAL A 116 4.60 0.94 -10.41
CA VAL A 116 4.16 1.99 -11.32
C VAL A 116 4.74 1.74 -12.71
N SER A 117 3.93 2.01 -13.73
CA SER A 117 4.34 1.90 -15.13
C SER A 117 3.88 3.11 -15.93
N SER A 118 4.77 3.66 -16.75
CA SER A 118 4.49 4.78 -17.66
C SER A 118 5.30 4.57 -18.95
N GLY A 119 4.63 4.25 -20.06
CA GLY A 119 5.32 3.82 -21.28
C GLY A 119 6.25 2.62 -21.04
N ASN A 120 7.53 2.78 -21.38
CA ASN A 120 8.58 1.77 -21.15
C ASN A 120 9.15 1.80 -19.72
N PHE A 121 8.80 2.82 -18.93
CA PHE A 121 9.29 2.95 -17.58
C PHE A 121 8.48 2.07 -16.63
N VAL A 122 9.17 1.26 -15.84
CA VAL A 122 8.58 0.44 -14.78
C VAL A 122 9.43 0.57 -13.54
N ASN A 123 8.82 0.96 -12.43
CA ASN A 123 9.45 0.95 -11.12
C ASN A 123 8.61 0.09 -10.17
N THR A 124 9.27 -0.67 -9.31
CA THR A 124 8.61 -1.52 -8.32
C THR A 124 9.36 -1.43 -7.01
N THR A 125 8.60 -1.20 -5.95
CA THR A 125 9.10 -1.07 -4.58
C THR A 125 8.26 -1.96 -3.67
N THR A 126 8.88 -2.45 -2.61
CA THR A 126 8.22 -3.34 -1.65
C THR A 126 8.64 -2.93 -0.24
N THR A 127 7.66 -2.80 0.65
CA THR A 127 7.86 -2.38 2.04
C THR A 127 6.98 -3.24 2.95
N THR A 128 7.51 -3.52 4.15
CA THR A 128 6.74 -4.16 5.23
C THR A 128 6.31 -3.09 6.23
N GLY A 129 5.06 -3.17 6.69
CA GLY A 129 4.49 -2.27 7.68
C GLY A 129 4.78 -2.68 9.11
N SER A 130 4.27 -1.89 10.05
CA SER A 130 4.29 -2.23 11.46
C SER A 130 3.47 -3.49 11.73
N GLN A 131 3.91 -4.26 12.73
CA GLN A 131 3.19 -5.42 13.22
C GLN A 131 2.00 -4.99 14.07
N PHE A 132 0.95 -5.80 14.07
CA PHE A 132 -0.26 -5.61 14.87
C PHE A 132 -0.80 -6.96 15.35
N LEU A 133 -1.57 -6.97 16.43
CA LEU A 133 -2.07 -8.18 17.06
C LEU A 133 -3.51 -8.49 16.63
N SER A 134 -3.80 -9.78 16.46
CA SER A 134 -5.17 -10.28 16.37
C SER A 134 -5.75 -10.45 17.77
N ALA A 135 -7.01 -10.07 17.95
CA ALA A 135 -7.79 -10.28 19.17
C ALA A 135 -9.15 -10.93 18.84
N THR A 136 -9.77 -11.57 19.82
CA THR A 136 -11.07 -12.25 19.65
C THR A 136 -12.28 -11.34 19.77
#